data_AF-A0A2V8MCQ8-F1
#
_entry.id   AF-A0A2V8MCQ8-F1
#
_cell.length_a   1.000
_cell.length_b   1.000
_cell.length_c   1.000
_cell.angle_alpha   90.00
_cell.angle_beta   90.00
_cell.angle_gamma   90.00
#
_symmetry.space_group_name_H-M   'P 1'
#
loop_
_entity.id
_entity.type
_entity.pdbx_description
1 polymer ?
#
loop_
_entity_poly.entity_id
_entity_poly.type
_entity_poly.pdbx_seq_one_letter_code
_entity_poly.pdbx_strand_id
1 'polypeptide(L)'
;LIRNRIRKVWLLNYSHPDTTIGRHPWGIFVEQAEGLQPLYIYKGASSDDSYVAYLTASVDLDQDGNDELVVEASYRIGTAYKIISSAGGKYQERFTSYYRGPAS
;
A
#
# COMPACT_ATOMS: atom_id res chain seq x y z
N LEU A 1 -8.63 13.53 -4.11
CA LEU A 1 -9.91 13.18 -3.47
C LEU A 1 -10.71 12.26 -4.39
N ILE A 2 -10.93 11.01 -3.96
CA ILE A 2 -11.85 10.08 -4.61
C ILE A 2 -13.24 10.45 -4.09
N ARG A 3 -13.93 11.39 -4.75
CA ARG A 3 -15.34 11.72 -4.48
C ARG A 3 -16.21 11.30 -5.67
N ASN A 4 -17.29 10.57 -5.43
CA ASN A 4 -18.44 10.33 -6.34
C ASN A 4 -18.17 9.84 -7.78
N ARG A 5 -16.99 9.28 -8.07
CA ARG A 5 -16.78 8.41 -9.23
C ARG A 5 -16.03 7.19 -8.75
N ILE A 6 -16.49 6.00 -9.11
CA ILE A 6 -15.76 4.74 -8.90
C ILE A 6 -14.48 4.86 -9.74
N ARG A 7 -13.42 5.38 -9.13
CA ARG A 7 -12.07 5.36 -9.70
C ARG A 7 -11.49 4.00 -9.33
N LYS A 8 -11.11 3.19 -10.31
CA LYS A 8 -10.47 1.90 -10.01
C LYS A 8 -9.09 2.15 -9.44
N VAL A 9 -8.83 1.56 -8.28
CA VAL A 9 -7.53 1.61 -7.61
C VAL A 9 -6.85 0.28 -7.81
N TRP A 10 -5.56 0.32 -8.12
CA TRP A 10 -4.72 -0.85 -8.38
C TRP A 10 -3.57 -0.86 -7.39
N LEU A 11 -3.23 -2.05 -6.89
CA LEU A 11 -1.96 -2.27 -6.21
C LEU A 11 -1.08 -3.16 -7.09
N LEU A 12 0.12 -2.69 -7.39
CA LEU A 12 1.11 -3.41 -8.19
C LEU A 12 2.31 -3.75 -7.32
N ASN A 13 2.63 -5.04 -7.24
CA ASN A 13 3.87 -5.54 -6.67
C ASN A 13 4.93 -5.57 -7.75
N TYR A 14 6.07 -4.94 -7.52
CA TYR A 14 7.20 -4.98 -8.44
C TYR A 14 8.08 -6.18 -8.10
N SER A 15 8.13 -7.14 -9.03
CA SER A 15 9.11 -8.22 -9.00
C SER A 15 10.27 -7.86 -9.93
N HIS A 16 11.44 -7.56 -9.37
CA HIS A 16 12.66 -7.55 -10.16
C HIS A 16 13.21 -9.00 -10.21
N PRO A 17 13.66 -9.50 -11.38
CA PRO A 17 14.17 -10.87 -11.51
C PRO A 17 15.43 -11.13 -10.67
N ASP A 18 16.13 -10.06 -10.27
CA ASP A 18 17.22 -10.14 -9.31
C ASP A 18 16.68 -10.07 -7.88
N THR A 19 16.22 -11.22 -7.37
CA THR A 19 15.68 -11.39 -6.01
C THR A 19 16.76 -11.37 -4.92
N THR A 20 18.02 -11.08 -5.27
CA THR A 20 19.12 -10.99 -4.28
C THR A 20 19.14 -9.65 -3.53
N ILE A 21 18.35 -8.68 -3.98
CA ILE A 21 18.16 -7.41 -3.30
C ILE A 21 16.78 -7.45 -2.66
N GLY A 22 16.70 -7.64 -1.34
CA GLY A 22 15.48 -7.76 -0.51
C GLY A 22 14.58 -6.52 -0.48
N ARG A 23 14.34 -5.90 -1.63
CA ARG A 23 13.43 -4.78 -1.81
C ARG A 23 12.36 -5.24 -2.79
N HIS A 24 11.18 -5.56 -2.27
CA HIS A 24 9.99 -5.79 -3.08
C HIS A 24 9.13 -4.51 -3.02
N PRO A 25 9.41 -3.50 -3.87
CA PRO A 25 8.58 -2.32 -3.90
C PRO A 25 7.17 -2.69 -4.35
N TRP A 26 6.22 -1.88 -3.92
CA TRP A 26 4.85 -1.96 -4.41
C TRP A 26 4.28 -0.55 -4.47
N GLY A 27 3.25 -0.37 -5.28
CA GLY A 27 2.63 0.94 -5.48
C GLY A 27 1.13 0.86 -5.61
N ILE A 28 0.47 1.94 -5.21
CA ILE A 28 -0.95 2.16 -5.40
C ILE A 28 -1.13 3.13 -6.56
N PHE A 29 -2.03 2.80 -7.47
CA PHE A 29 -2.32 3.56 -8.68
C PHE A 29 -3.81 3.80 -8.82
N VAL A 30 -4.16 4.94 -9.41
CA VAL A 30 -5.52 5.20 -9.86
C VAL A 30 -5.59 5.05 -11.36
N GLU A 31 -6.62 4.34 -11.85
CA GLU A 31 -6.92 4.26 -13.27
C GLU A 31 -7.44 5.62 -13.77
N GLN A 32 -6.79 6.12 -14.83
CA GLN A 32 -7.22 7.29 -15.59
C GLN A 32 -7.32 6.92 -17.08
N ALA A 33 -7.88 7.83 -17.88
CA ALA A 33 -8.10 7.58 -19.32
C ALA A 33 -6.81 7.22 -20.09
N GLU A 34 -5.68 7.80 -19.67
CA GLU A 34 -4.37 7.59 -20.29
C GLU A 34 -3.53 6.50 -19.61
N GLY A 35 -4.08 5.81 -18.60
CA GLY A 35 -3.42 4.72 -17.89
C GLY A 35 -3.37 4.89 -16.38
N LEU A 36 -2.41 4.21 -15.74
CA LEU A 36 -2.25 4.16 -14.29
C LEU A 36 -1.41 5.34 -13.79
N GLN A 37 -1.98 6.16 -12.92
CA GLN A 37 -1.28 7.27 -12.27
C GLN A 37 -0.92 6.90 -10.83
N PRO A 38 0.35 7.05 -10.40
CA PRO A 38 0.76 6.66 -9.06
C PRO A 38 0.12 7.57 -8.00
N LEU A 39 -0.47 6.95 -6.97
CA LEU A 39 -0.91 7.62 -5.75
C LEU A 39 0.17 7.51 -4.66
N TYR A 40 0.74 6.32 -4.50
CA TYR A 40 1.73 6.03 -3.46
C TYR A 40 2.70 4.95 -3.96
N ILE A 41 3.99 5.07 -3.61
CA ILE A 41 5.02 4.09 -3.94
C ILE A 41 5.81 3.76 -2.67
N TYR A 42 5.73 2.51 -2.23
CA TYR A 42 6.58 1.97 -1.19
C TYR A 42 7.87 1.43 -1.80
N LYS A 43 9.02 1.93 -1.36
CA LYS A 43 10.35 1.53 -1.87
C LYS A 43 11.13 0.59 -0.95
N GLY A 44 10.52 0.15 0.16
CA GLY A 44 11.18 -0.66 1.19
C GLY A 44 12.20 0.14 2.01
N ALA A 45 12.32 -0.17 3.31
CA ALA A 45 13.53 0.11 4.07
C ALA A 45 14.49 -1.09 3.93
N SER A 46 15.80 -0.87 4.06
CA SER A 46 16.82 -1.91 3.85
C SER A 46 16.74 -3.13 4.78
N SER A 47 15.85 -3.11 5.79
CA SER A 47 15.60 -4.19 6.75
C SER A 47 14.22 -4.85 6.61
N ASP A 48 13.37 -4.30 5.74
CA ASP A 48 11.97 -4.71 5.59
C ASP A 48 11.86 -5.66 4.39
N ASP A 49 12.12 -6.96 4.64
CA ASP A 49 11.89 -8.05 3.67
C ASP A 49 10.37 -8.26 3.46
N SER A 50 9.68 -7.24 2.94
CA SER A 50 8.32 -7.38 2.43
C SER A 50 8.39 -8.25 1.18
N TYR A 51 7.50 -9.22 1.03
CA TYR A 51 7.44 -10.07 -0.17
C TYR A 51 6.35 -9.64 -1.14
N VAL A 52 5.22 -9.18 -0.60
CA VAL A 52 4.02 -8.88 -1.37
C VAL A 52 3.11 -7.98 -0.54
N ALA A 53 2.39 -7.10 -1.21
CA ALA A 53 1.32 -6.31 -0.64
C ALA A 53 0.00 -6.56 -1.35
N TYR A 54 -1.11 -6.37 -0.63
CA TYR A 54 -2.47 -6.55 -1.09
C TYR A 54 -3.32 -5.35 -0.65
N LEU A 55 -4.16 -4.85 -1.54
CA LEU A 55 -5.16 -3.86 -1.17
C LEU A 55 -6.32 -4.61 -0.50
N THR A 56 -6.52 -4.37 0.78
CA THR A 56 -7.51 -5.09 1.60
C THR A 56 -8.85 -4.37 1.62
N ALA A 57 -8.82 -3.04 1.81
CA ALA A 57 -10.04 -2.24 1.94
C ALA A 57 -9.81 -0.77 1.56
N SER A 58 -10.92 -0.09 1.27
CA SER A 58 -11.04 1.37 1.14
C SER A 58 -12.14 1.77 2.13
N VAL A 59 -11.80 2.57 3.14
CA VAL A 59 -12.72 2.93 4.23
C VAL A 59 -12.33 4.26 4.84
N ASP A 60 -13.30 5.13 5.07
CA ASP A 60 -13.16 6.38 5.82
C ASP A 60 -12.98 6.08 7.32
N LEU A 61 -11.74 5.99 7.78
CA LEU A 61 -11.39 5.60 9.16
C LEU A 61 -11.42 6.78 10.13
N ASP A 62 -11.14 7.98 9.63
CA ASP A 62 -11.08 9.20 10.44
C ASP A 62 -12.31 10.11 10.30
N GLN A 63 -13.28 9.70 9.47
CA GLN A 63 -14.56 10.38 9.24
C GLN A 63 -14.40 11.76 8.56
N ASP A 64 -13.35 11.96 7.76
CA ASP A 64 -13.12 13.19 7.00
C ASP A 64 -13.84 13.22 5.63
N GLY A 65 -14.52 12.12 5.29
CA GLY A 65 -15.23 11.94 4.02
C GLY A 65 -14.33 11.51 2.86
N ASN A 66 -13.09 11.10 3.12
CA ASN A 66 -12.20 10.43 2.17
C ASN A 66 -11.79 9.06 2.71
N ASP A 67 -11.83 8.05 1.85
CA ASP A 67 -11.36 6.73 2.25
C ASP A 67 -9.83 6.69 2.42
N GLU A 68 -9.41 6.09 3.52
CA GLU A 68 -8.10 5.48 3.68
C GLU A 68 -8.01 4.17 2.90
N LEU A 69 -6.83 3.90 2.36
CA LEU A 69 -6.51 2.62 1.74
C LEU A 69 -5.78 1.74 2.75
N VAL A 70 -6.37 0.58 3.05
CA VAL A 70 -5.80 -0.42 3.93
C VAL A 70 -5.02 -1.43 3.08
N VAL A 71 -3.73 -1.55 3.37
CA VAL A 71 -2.82 -2.46 2.67
C VAL A 71 -2.30 -3.49 3.65
N GLU A 72 -2.49 -4.75 3.32
CA GLU A 72 -1.78 -5.86 3.95
C GLU A 72 -0.44 -6.05 3.24
N ALA A 73 0.67 -5.92 3.97
CA ALA A 73 2.00 -6.22 3.46
C ALA A 73 2.55 -7.45 4.19
N SER A 74 2.82 -8.52 3.46
CA SER A 74 3.44 -9.73 3.99
C SER A 74 4.96 -9.57 4.02
N TYR A 75 5.57 -9.97 5.13
CA TYR A 75 7.00 -9.98 5.37
C TYR A 75 7.45 -11.37 5.77
N ARG A 76 8.77 -11.62 5.75
CA ARG A 76 9.35 -12.86 6.25
C ARG A 76 8.95 -13.23 7.68
N ILE A 77 8.78 -12.24 8.54
CA ILE A 77 8.57 -12.43 9.98
C ILE A 77 7.11 -12.22 10.42
N GLY A 78 6.19 -12.01 9.47
CA GLY A 78 4.78 -11.74 9.75
C GLY A 78 4.13 -10.82 8.73
N THR A 79 3.02 -10.23 9.11
CA THR A 79 2.22 -9.33 8.25
C THR A 79 2.16 -7.95 8.89
N ALA A 80 2.21 -6.89 8.10
CA ALA A 80 1.87 -5.56 8.55
C ALA A 80 0.61 -5.05 7.85
N TYR A 81 -0.22 -4.31 8.58
CA TYR A 81 -1.30 -3.53 8.01
C TYR A 81 -0.87 -2.06 7.95
N LYS A 82 -0.93 -1.49 6.75
CA LYS A 82 -0.54 -0.11 6.45
C LYS A 82 -1.77 0.68 6.07
N ILE A 83 -1.88 1.88 6.63
CA ILE A 83 -2.97 2.82 6.33
C ILE A 83 -2.40 3.95 5.49
N ILE A 84 -2.86 4.06 4.24
CA ILE A 84 -2.44 5.09 3.30
C ILE A 84 -3.60 6.09 3.15
N SER A 85 -3.39 7.33 3.59
CA SER A 85 -4.42 8.39 3.60
C SER A 85 -4.02 9.54 2.69
N SER A 86 -5.02 10.25 2.15
CA SER A 86 -4.85 11.46 1.34
C SER A 86 -4.71 12.69 2.23
N ALA A 87 -3.47 13.16 2.46
CA ALA A 87 -3.20 14.37 3.22
C ALA A 87 -2.61 15.47 2.32
N GLY A 88 -3.20 16.67 2.34
CA GLY A 88 -2.67 17.79 1.55
C GLY A 88 -2.60 17.52 0.04
N GLY A 89 -3.49 16.67 -0.48
CA GLY A 89 -3.55 16.29 -1.89
C GLY A 89 -2.57 15.18 -2.32
N LYS A 90 -1.82 14.58 -1.39
CA LYS A 90 -0.93 13.44 -1.65
C LYS A 90 -1.27 12.26 -0.75
N TYR A 91 -1.17 11.04 -1.29
CA TYR A 91 -1.32 9.83 -0.48
C TYR A 91 -0.01 9.54 0.24
N GLN A 92 -0.10 9.26 1.54
CA GLN A 92 1.04 8.96 2.38
C GLN A 92 0.67 7.93 3.44
N GLU A 93 1.66 7.14 3.87
CA GLU A 93 1.52 6.23 5.00
C GLU A 93 1.29 7.05 6.28
N ARG A 94 0.22 6.71 7.01
CA ARG A 94 -0.13 7.33 8.31
C ARG A 94 0.14 6.40 9.47
N PHE A 95 -0.18 5.12 9.30
CA PHE A 95 -0.02 4.10 10.32
C PHE A 95 0.53 2.82 9.72
N THR A 96 1.40 2.14 10.48
CA THR A 96 1.80 0.76 10.23
C THR A 96 1.63 -0.02 11.52
N SER A 97 0.85 -1.09 11.49
CA SER A 97 0.76 -2.07 12.57
C SER A 97 1.46 -3.36 12.14
N TYR A 98 2.33 -3.90 12.98
CA TYR A 98 3.02 -5.16 12.72
C TYR A 98 2.38 -6.29 13.52
N TYR A 99 1.90 -7.30 12.81
CA TYR A 99 1.51 -8.58 13.38
C TYR A 99 2.59 -9.62 13.08
N ARG A 100 3.36 -9.97 14.11
CA ARG A 100 4.16 -11.20 14.09
C ARG A 100 3.26 -12.30 14.62
N GLY A 101 2.94 -13.29 13.79
CA GLY A 101 2.26 -14.50 14.25
C GLY A 101 3.02 -15.17 15.41
N PRO A 102 2.44 -16.17 16.08
CA PRO A 102 3.14 -16.86 17.15
C PRO A 102 4.51 -17.32 16.66
N ALA A 103 5.56 -16.94 17.39
CA ALA A 103 6.91 -17.42 17.11
C ALA A 103 6.89 -18.94 17.26
N SER A 104 7.10 -19.66 16.15
CA SER A 104 7.29 -21.11 16.12
C SER A 104 8.60 -21.50 16.77
#